data_AF-A0AAD8EME8-F1
#
_entry.id   AF-A0AAD8EME8-F1
#
_cell.length_a   1.000
_cell.length_b   1.000
_cell.length_c   1.000
_cell.angle_alpha   90.00
_cell.angle_beta   90.00
_cell.angle_gamma   90.00
#
_symmetry.space_group_name_H-M   'P 1'
#
loop_
_entity.id
_entity.type
_entity.pdbx_description
1 polymer ?
#
loop_
_entity_poly.entity_id
_entity_poly.type
_entity_poly.pdbx_seq_one_letter_code
_entity_poly.pdbx_strand_id
1 'polypeptide(L)'
;MDSAEQNGTTIPAQLTVDDVDVEFLPLIYEIIRSVERDPHDTSQKTRESQDTSQKVLELQKKLEQARSQIRRLPGVEYSKEEQLQKLETLRKQLQLKKDLLLKYRHMCIIIDRFRPPEMVFRYLFHRLINNPQLVNKLADSYPIRRAAQLVVYAYTVGFQGIVGKITPARLQSFTRKLQIELERAKKELEEANEKLKKR
;
A
#
# COMPACT_ATOMS: atom_id res chain seq x y z
N MET A 1 22.47 1.83 -1.84
CA MET A 1 21.55 2.01 -0.69
C MET A 1 20.18 1.98 -1.31
N ASP A 2 19.77 0.76 -1.60
CA ASP A 2 18.70 0.40 -2.50
C ASP A 2 17.41 0.12 -1.73
N SER A 3 16.32 0.24 -2.50
CA SER A 3 15.08 -0.54 -2.36
C SER A 3 14.05 -0.07 -1.34
N ALA A 4 13.09 0.73 -1.83
CA ALA A 4 11.73 0.74 -1.31
C ALA A 4 10.72 1.16 -2.38
N GLU A 5 10.57 0.40 -3.46
CA GLU A 5 9.47 0.60 -4.42
C GLU A 5 9.18 -0.69 -5.21
N GLN A 6 8.53 -1.66 -4.56
CA GLN A 6 7.76 -2.71 -5.24
C GLN A 6 6.55 -3.09 -4.39
N ASN A 7 5.40 -2.50 -4.70
CA ASN A 7 4.08 -3.03 -4.33
C ASN A 7 3.10 -2.78 -5.48
N GLY A 8 3.45 -3.34 -6.64
CA GLY A 8 2.47 -3.73 -7.64
C GLY A 8 2.32 -5.24 -7.54
N THR A 9 1.37 -5.71 -6.72
CA THR A 9 1.05 -7.14 -6.67
C THR A 9 0.31 -7.49 -7.95
N THR A 10 1.05 -7.73 -9.04
CA THR A 10 0.59 -8.65 -10.07
C THR A 10 0.38 -9.98 -9.37
N ILE A 11 -0.87 -10.36 -9.12
CA ILE A 11 -1.21 -11.69 -8.60
C ILE A 11 -0.95 -12.63 -9.78
N PRO A 12 0.16 -13.40 -9.81
CA PRO A 12 0.27 -14.47 -10.80
C PRO A 12 -0.92 -15.40 -10.59
N ALA A 13 -1.51 -15.92 -11.67
CA ALA A 13 -2.62 -16.88 -11.59
C ALA A 13 -2.28 -17.96 -10.55
N GLN A 14 -2.89 -17.85 -9.36
CA GLN A 14 -2.62 -18.77 -8.27
C GLN A 14 -3.30 -20.07 -8.62
N LEU A 15 -2.54 -21.17 -8.58
CA LEU A 15 -3.08 -22.52 -8.70
C LEU A 15 -4.23 -22.67 -7.70
N THR A 16 -5.43 -22.94 -8.22
CA THR A 16 -6.61 -23.16 -7.38
C THR A 16 -6.75 -24.64 -7.06
N VAL A 17 -7.56 -24.95 -6.04
CA VAL A 17 -7.80 -26.35 -5.63
C VAL A 17 -8.45 -27.14 -6.78
N ASP A 18 -9.27 -26.48 -7.60
CA ASP A 18 -9.98 -27.08 -8.73
C ASP A 18 -9.04 -27.44 -9.89
N ASP A 19 -7.83 -26.86 -9.95
CA ASP A 19 -6.84 -27.13 -10.99
C ASP A 19 -5.98 -28.39 -10.70
N VAL A 20 -6.13 -29.01 -9.52
CA VAL A 20 -5.36 -30.19 -9.13
C VAL A 20 -6.04 -31.46 -9.67
N ASP A 21 -5.36 -32.19 -10.55
CA ASP A 21 -5.86 -33.47 -11.07
C ASP A 21 -5.85 -34.54 -9.96
N VAL A 22 -7.05 -34.87 -9.46
CA VAL A 22 -7.31 -35.91 -8.45
C VAL A 22 -8.04 -37.14 -9.01
N GLU A 23 -8.15 -37.26 -10.33
CA GLU A 23 -8.84 -38.37 -10.98
C GLU A 23 -7.92 -39.60 -11.14
N PHE A 24 -7.67 -40.30 -10.02
CA PHE A 24 -6.86 -41.53 -10.00
C PHE A 24 -7.71 -42.80 -10.11
N LEU A 25 -8.98 -42.73 -9.72
CA LEU A 25 -9.88 -43.87 -9.60
C LEU A 25 -10.03 -44.71 -10.88
N PRO A 26 -10.23 -44.12 -12.07
CA PRO A 26 -10.32 -44.88 -13.31
C PRO A 26 -9.05 -45.72 -13.58
N LEU A 27 -7.88 -45.13 -13.35
CA LEU A 27 -6.59 -45.76 -13.58
C LEU A 27 -6.32 -46.88 -12.56
N ILE A 28 -6.65 -46.65 -11.28
CA ILE A 28 -6.55 -47.67 -10.23
C ILE A 28 -7.45 -48.87 -10.56
N TYR A 29 -8.68 -48.59 -10.99
CA TYR A 29 -9.63 -49.63 -11.37
C TYR A 29 -9.13 -50.45 -12.57
N GLU A 30 -8.56 -49.80 -13.58
CA GLU A 30 -7.96 -50.49 -14.72
C GLU A 30 -6.80 -51.39 -14.34
N ILE A 31 -5.94 -50.96 -13.40
CA ILE A 31 -4.82 -51.76 -12.88
C ILE A 31 -5.34 -52.98 -12.12
N ILE A 32 -6.30 -52.80 -11.21
CA ILE A 32 -6.90 -53.92 -10.46
C ILE A 32 -7.50 -54.93 -11.43
N ARG A 33 -8.28 -54.44 -12.41
CA ARG A 33 -8.91 -55.29 -13.43
C ARG A 33 -7.89 -56.00 -14.32
N SER A 34 -6.75 -55.39 -14.64
CA SER A 34 -5.71 -56.03 -15.46
C SER A 34 -4.89 -57.06 -14.68
N VAL A 35 -4.72 -56.89 -13.37
CA VAL A 35 -4.06 -57.86 -12.48
C VAL A 35 -4.95 -59.05 -12.17
N GLU A 36 -6.25 -58.85 -12.01
CA GLU A 36 -7.22 -59.92 -11.73
C GLU A 36 -7.58 -60.77 -12.97
N ARG A 37 -7.13 -60.35 -14.17
CA ARG A 37 -7.39 -61.05 -15.42
C ARG A 37 -6.50 -62.29 -15.53
N ASP A 38 -7.11 -63.46 -15.73
CA ASP A 38 -6.39 -64.73 -15.84
C ASP A 38 -5.83 -64.91 -17.27
N PRO A 39 -4.50 -64.98 -17.47
CA PRO A 39 -3.92 -65.04 -18.81
C PRO A 39 -4.04 -66.46 -19.40
N HIS A 40 -4.80 -66.61 -20.49
CA HIS A 40 -5.00 -67.91 -21.16
C HIS A 40 -3.84 -68.33 -22.08
N ASP A 41 -2.89 -67.45 -22.42
CA ASP A 41 -1.70 -67.74 -23.25
C ASP A 41 -0.43 -67.04 -22.71
N THR A 42 0.74 -67.68 -22.86
CA THR A 42 2.05 -67.17 -22.40
C THR A 42 2.44 -65.88 -23.12
N SER A 43 2.10 -65.75 -24.39
CA SER A 43 2.34 -64.52 -25.16
C SER A 43 1.49 -63.34 -24.67
N GLN A 44 0.24 -63.61 -24.27
CA GLN A 44 -0.66 -62.62 -23.67
C GLN A 44 -0.18 -62.20 -22.28
N LYS A 45 0.28 -63.14 -21.46
CA LYS A 45 0.80 -62.87 -20.12
C LYS A 45 1.93 -61.84 -20.13
N THR A 46 2.88 -61.95 -21.06
CA THR A 46 4.00 -60.99 -21.17
C THR A 46 3.51 -59.60 -21.56
N ARG A 47 2.56 -59.51 -22.49
CA ARG A 47 2.03 -58.23 -22.99
C ARG A 47 1.15 -57.53 -21.95
N GLU A 48 0.28 -58.27 -21.26
CA GLU A 48 -0.58 -57.74 -20.20
C GLU A 48 0.22 -57.33 -18.96
N SER A 49 1.30 -58.06 -18.64
CA SER A 49 2.23 -57.67 -17.57
C SER A 49 2.94 -56.35 -17.90
N GLN A 50 3.34 -56.17 -19.16
CA GLN A 50 3.97 -54.94 -19.62
C GLN A 50 2.99 -53.75 -19.59
N ASP A 51 1.76 -53.93 -20.06
CA ASP A 51 0.71 -52.90 -20.05
C ASP A 51 0.34 -52.49 -18.62
N THR A 52 0.17 -53.48 -17.73
CA THR A 52 -0.10 -53.23 -16.31
C THR A 52 1.04 -52.46 -15.64
N SER A 53 2.30 -52.81 -15.95
CA SER A 53 3.46 -52.07 -15.45
C SER A 53 3.49 -50.62 -15.95
N GLN A 54 3.09 -50.37 -17.21
CA GLN A 54 2.98 -49.01 -17.74
C GLN A 54 1.90 -48.19 -17.02
N LYS A 55 0.71 -48.78 -16.76
CA LYS A 55 -0.37 -48.10 -16.01
C LYS A 55 0.04 -47.79 -14.57
N VAL A 56 0.80 -48.66 -13.93
CA VAL A 56 1.37 -48.41 -12.59
C VAL A 56 2.34 -47.23 -12.61
N LEU A 57 3.20 -47.12 -13.64
CA LEU A 57 4.10 -45.98 -13.79
C LEU A 57 3.34 -44.67 -14.07
N GLU A 58 2.27 -44.73 -14.86
CA GLU A 58 1.39 -43.58 -15.08
C GLU A 58 0.74 -43.10 -13.79
N LEU A 59 0.24 -44.03 -12.96
CA LEU A 59 -0.33 -43.71 -11.66
C LEU A 59 0.69 -43.05 -10.73
N GLN A 60 1.91 -43.59 -10.67
CA GLN A 60 3.00 -42.99 -9.89
C GLN A 60 3.30 -41.56 -10.36
N LYS A 61 3.36 -41.35 -11.67
CA LYS A 61 3.60 -40.02 -12.25
C LYS A 61 2.48 -39.03 -11.92
N LYS A 62 1.22 -39.46 -12.04
CA LYS A 62 0.05 -38.64 -11.68
C LYS A 62 0.06 -38.28 -10.19
N LEU A 63 0.38 -39.22 -9.31
CA LEU A 63 0.47 -38.96 -7.87
C LEU A 63 1.58 -37.97 -7.53
N GLU A 64 2.75 -38.09 -8.13
CA GLU A 64 3.85 -37.15 -7.88
C GLU A 64 3.54 -35.75 -8.45
N GLN A 65 2.88 -35.69 -9.60
CA GLN A 65 2.38 -34.43 -10.15
C GLN A 65 1.37 -33.76 -9.21
N ALA A 66 0.35 -34.49 -8.75
CA ALA A 66 -0.63 -33.99 -7.79
C ALA A 66 0.03 -33.54 -6.47
N ARG A 67 0.99 -34.31 -5.95
CA ARG A 67 1.77 -33.94 -4.77
C ARG A 67 2.55 -32.64 -4.96
N SER A 68 3.18 -32.47 -6.13
CA SER A 68 3.90 -31.24 -6.47
C SER A 68 2.97 -30.03 -6.58
N GLN A 69 1.77 -30.23 -7.13
CA GLN A 69 0.73 -29.20 -7.23
C GLN A 69 0.20 -28.81 -5.85
N ILE A 70 -0.10 -29.77 -4.99
CA ILE A 70 -0.57 -29.53 -3.61
C ILE A 70 0.46 -28.70 -2.83
N ARG A 71 1.75 -29.00 -2.96
CA ARG A 71 2.81 -28.21 -2.30
C ARG A 71 2.89 -26.76 -2.78
N ARG A 72 2.42 -26.48 -4.00
CA ARG A 72 2.38 -25.13 -4.58
C ARG A 72 1.11 -24.37 -4.22
N LEU A 73 0.12 -25.03 -3.60
CA LEU A 73 -1.12 -24.38 -3.20
C LEU A 73 -0.85 -23.35 -2.09
N PRO A 74 -1.36 -22.12 -2.22
CA PRO A 74 -1.15 -21.10 -1.22
C PRO A 74 -1.80 -21.51 0.10
N GLY A 75 -1.05 -21.36 1.18
CA GLY A 75 -1.55 -21.59 2.53
C GLY A 75 -1.38 -23.02 3.07
N VAL A 76 -0.93 -23.98 2.26
CA VAL A 76 -0.57 -25.34 2.72
C VAL A 76 0.55 -25.33 3.77
N GLU A 77 1.36 -24.28 3.81
CA GLU A 77 2.48 -24.14 4.76
C GLU A 77 2.05 -23.71 6.17
N TYR A 78 0.81 -23.24 6.34
CA TYR A 78 0.32 -22.76 7.62
C TYR A 78 -0.51 -23.81 8.32
N SER A 79 -0.39 -23.88 9.64
CA SER A 79 -1.35 -24.62 10.45
C SER A 79 -2.73 -23.95 10.39
N LYS A 80 -3.79 -24.72 10.63
CA LYS A 80 -5.16 -24.17 10.68
C LYS A 80 -5.28 -23.00 11.65
N GLU A 81 -4.60 -23.08 12.79
CA GLU A 81 -4.61 -22.06 13.83
C GLU A 81 -3.90 -20.79 13.37
N GLU A 82 -2.74 -20.92 12.72
CA GLU A 82 -2.00 -19.79 12.15
C GLU A 82 -2.78 -19.08 11.03
N GLN A 83 -3.47 -19.85 10.18
CA GLN A 83 -4.34 -19.29 9.15
C GLN A 83 -5.46 -18.45 9.77
N LEU A 84 -6.11 -18.95 10.82
CA LEU A 84 -7.17 -18.23 11.52
C LEU A 84 -6.64 -16.96 12.22
N GLN A 85 -5.49 -17.03 12.89
CA GLN A 85 -4.87 -15.86 13.52
C GLN A 85 -4.51 -14.76 12.51
N LYS A 86 -3.96 -15.15 11.34
CA LYS A 86 -3.65 -14.20 10.26
C LYS A 86 -4.91 -13.56 9.70
N LEU A 87 -5.98 -14.34 9.55
CA LEU A 87 -7.29 -13.87 9.12
C LEU A 87 -7.87 -12.85 10.13
N GLU A 88 -7.83 -13.14 11.43
CA GLU A 88 -8.27 -12.20 12.47
C GLU A 88 -7.47 -10.89 12.45
N THR A 89 -6.15 -10.98 12.26
CA THR A 89 -5.28 -9.81 12.15
C THR A 89 -5.65 -8.96 10.94
N LEU A 90 -5.88 -9.59 9.78
CA LEU A 90 -6.34 -8.90 8.57
C LEU A 90 -7.70 -8.22 8.77
N ARG A 91 -8.64 -8.88 9.44
CA ARG A 91 -9.94 -8.28 9.80
C ARG A 91 -9.76 -7.04 10.68
N LYS A 92 -8.92 -7.12 11.72
CA LYS A 92 -8.59 -5.98 12.60
C LYS A 92 -7.95 -4.83 11.81
N GLN A 93 -6.97 -5.12 10.95
CA GLN A 93 -6.34 -4.12 10.10
C GLN A 93 -7.33 -3.43 9.16
N LEU A 94 -8.23 -4.19 8.55
CA LEU A 94 -9.26 -3.67 7.67
C LEU A 94 -10.23 -2.76 8.43
N GLN A 95 -10.65 -3.16 9.63
CA GLN A 95 -11.49 -2.33 10.50
C GLN A 95 -10.80 -1.00 10.85
N LEU A 96 -9.55 -1.05 11.30
CA LEU A 96 -8.77 0.15 11.62
C LEU A 96 -8.60 1.07 10.40
N LYS A 97 -8.33 0.52 9.21
CA LYS A 97 -8.23 1.28 7.96
C LYS A 97 -9.57 1.94 7.60
N LYS A 98 -10.70 1.23 7.77
CA LYS A 98 -12.04 1.81 7.57
C LYS A 98 -12.33 2.94 8.55
N ASP A 99 -12.04 2.75 9.83
CA ASP A 99 -12.25 3.77 10.87
C ASP A 99 -11.42 5.03 10.59
N LEU A 100 -10.18 4.85 10.14
CA LEU A 100 -9.31 5.95 9.75
C LEU A 100 -9.87 6.71 8.55
N LEU A 101 -10.34 6.00 7.51
CA LEU A 101 -10.98 6.62 6.35
C LEU A 101 -12.26 7.38 6.74
N LEU A 102 -13.07 6.81 7.64
CA LEU A 102 -14.26 7.50 8.18
C LEU A 102 -13.88 8.77 8.94
N LYS A 103 -12.82 8.73 9.75
CA LYS A 103 -12.30 9.92 10.44
C LYS A 103 -11.85 11.00 9.44
N TYR A 104 -11.10 10.61 8.40
CA TYR A 104 -10.70 11.56 7.36
C TYR A 104 -11.90 12.13 6.59
N ARG A 105 -12.89 11.29 6.28
CA ARG A 105 -14.13 11.74 5.64
C ARG A 105 -14.89 12.73 6.53
N HIS A 106 -15.04 12.44 7.83
CA HIS A 106 -15.67 13.35 8.77
C HIS A 106 -14.91 14.66 8.94
N MET A 107 -13.57 14.61 9.03
CA MET A 107 -12.73 15.81 9.05
C MET A 107 -12.89 16.64 7.78
N CYS A 108 -12.87 16.03 6.58
CA CYS A 108 -13.11 16.75 5.33
C CYS A 108 -14.49 17.44 5.34
N ILE A 109 -15.54 16.72 5.74
CA ILE A 109 -16.90 17.28 5.83
C ILE A 109 -16.96 18.43 6.85
N ILE A 110 -16.31 18.31 8.01
CA ILE A 110 -16.29 19.36 9.04
C ILE A 110 -15.51 20.59 8.55
N ILE A 111 -14.34 20.38 7.95
CA ILE A 111 -13.54 21.45 7.37
C ILE A 111 -14.33 22.14 6.25
N ASP A 112 -15.05 21.39 5.42
CA ASP A 112 -15.91 21.96 4.38
C ASP A 112 -17.12 22.69 4.95
N ARG A 113 -17.68 22.27 6.10
CA ARG A 113 -18.82 22.93 6.76
C ARG A 113 -18.44 24.22 7.51
N PHE A 114 -17.22 24.30 8.05
CA PHE A 114 -16.69 25.49 8.73
C PHE A 114 -15.86 26.39 7.82
N ARG A 115 -15.88 26.15 6.50
CA ARG A 115 -15.11 26.92 5.52
C ARG A 115 -15.87 28.17 5.08
N PRO A 116 -15.42 29.40 5.40
CA PRO A 116 -16.01 30.59 4.81
C PRO A 116 -15.80 30.61 3.28
N PRO A 117 -16.73 31.16 2.49
CA PRO A 117 -16.74 31.13 1.02
C PRO A 117 -15.73 32.08 0.35
N GLU A 118 -14.64 32.46 1.02
CA GLU A 118 -13.58 33.29 0.44
C GLU A 118 -12.62 32.41 -0.38
N MET A 119 -13.15 31.91 -1.51
CA MET A 119 -12.56 30.89 -2.39
C MET A 119 -11.75 31.49 -3.55
N VAL A 120 -10.85 32.44 -3.27
CA VAL A 120 -9.89 32.88 -4.31
C VAL A 120 -8.56 32.18 -4.09
N PHE A 121 -8.03 32.24 -2.86
CA PHE A 121 -6.77 31.59 -2.53
C PHE A 121 -6.84 30.06 -2.68
N ARG A 122 -7.91 29.39 -2.23
CA ARG A 122 -8.04 27.93 -2.39
C ARG A 122 -8.11 27.53 -3.85
N TYR A 123 -8.85 28.27 -4.68
CA TYR A 123 -8.98 27.99 -6.11
C TYR A 123 -7.64 28.19 -6.83
N LEU A 124 -6.94 29.29 -6.52
CA LEU A 124 -5.59 29.55 -7.02
C LEU A 124 -4.62 28.47 -6.56
N PHE A 125 -4.60 28.11 -5.28
CA PHE A 125 -3.75 27.05 -4.75
C PHE A 125 -4.07 25.69 -5.36
N HIS A 126 -5.34 25.33 -5.54
CA HIS A 126 -5.71 24.07 -6.18
C HIS A 126 -5.26 24.02 -7.64
N ARG A 127 -5.35 25.15 -8.36
CA ARG A 127 -4.86 25.28 -9.73
C ARG A 127 -3.34 25.27 -9.83
N LEU A 128 -2.65 25.81 -8.82
CA LEU A 128 -1.18 25.79 -8.72
C LEU A 128 -0.64 24.41 -8.32
N ILE A 129 -1.29 23.74 -7.36
CA ILE A 129 -0.86 22.43 -6.81
C ILE A 129 -1.11 21.29 -7.79
N ASN A 130 -2.19 21.34 -8.59
CA ASN A 130 -2.46 20.33 -9.62
C ASN A 130 -1.52 20.43 -10.84
N ASN A 131 -0.59 21.39 -10.87
CA ASN A 131 0.42 21.50 -11.92
C ASN A 131 1.82 21.16 -11.37
N PRO A 132 2.32 19.92 -11.58
CA PRO A 132 3.55 19.44 -10.95
C PRO A 132 4.79 20.24 -11.37
N GLN A 133 4.80 20.81 -12.59
CA GLN A 133 5.93 21.59 -13.10
C GLN A 133 6.06 22.94 -12.37
N LEU A 134 4.92 23.57 -12.03
CA LEU A 134 4.90 24.82 -11.27
C LEU A 134 5.27 24.59 -9.81
N VAL A 135 4.80 23.49 -9.22
CA VAL A 135 5.15 23.11 -7.85
C VAL A 135 6.66 22.89 -7.72
N ASN A 136 7.28 22.17 -8.65
CA ASN A 136 8.72 21.93 -8.64
C ASN A 136 9.52 23.24 -8.80
N LYS A 137 9.13 24.11 -9.73
CA LYS A 137 9.76 25.43 -9.89
C LYS A 137 9.58 26.33 -8.66
N LEU A 138 8.44 26.26 -7.97
CA LEU A 138 8.20 26.96 -6.71
C LEU A 138 9.07 26.38 -5.58
N ALA A 139 9.15 25.07 -5.45
CA ALA A 139 9.98 24.41 -4.44
C ALA A 139 11.47 24.74 -4.62
N ASP A 140 11.93 24.84 -5.86
CA ASP A 140 13.30 25.23 -6.18
C ASP A 140 13.58 26.72 -5.90
N SER A 141 12.54 27.55 -5.79
CA SER A 141 12.69 28.97 -5.51
C SER A 141 13.23 29.22 -4.10
N TYR A 142 14.18 30.15 -4.00
CA TYR A 142 14.81 30.56 -2.75
C TYR A 142 13.83 30.94 -1.62
N PRO A 143 12.76 31.74 -1.84
CA PRO A 143 11.87 32.13 -0.75
C PRO A 143 11.09 30.94 -0.16
N ILE A 144 10.68 29.97 -0.99
CA ILE A 144 9.93 28.79 -0.53
C ILE A 144 10.87 27.83 0.19
N ARG A 145 12.09 27.65 -0.31
CA ARG A 145 13.12 26.86 0.37
C ARG A 145 13.45 27.43 1.75
N ARG A 146 13.58 28.76 1.86
CA ARG A 146 13.85 29.44 3.14
C ARG A 146 12.67 29.32 4.10
N ALA A 147 11.44 29.47 3.61
CA ALA A 147 10.23 29.27 4.40
C ALA A 147 10.11 27.82 4.90
N ALA A 148 10.38 26.83 4.03
CA ALA A 148 10.39 25.43 4.40
C ALA A 148 11.46 25.12 5.46
N GLN A 149 12.67 25.67 5.32
CA GLN A 149 13.72 25.56 6.34
C GLN A 149 13.31 26.17 7.68
N LEU A 150 12.65 27.33 7.67
CA LEU A 150 12.14 27.96 8.90
C LEU A 150 11.04 27.14 9.55
N VAL A 151 10.14 26.55 8.76
CA VAL A 151 9.08 25.66 9.25
C VAL A 151 9.68 24.38 9.84
N VAL A 152 10.62 23.76 9.15
CA VAL A 152 11.34 22.57 9.65
C VAL A 152 12.09 22.91 10.93
N TYR A 153 12.81 24.03 10.99
CA TYR A 153 13.50 24.49 12.20
C TYR A 153 12.53 24.77 13.35
N ALA A 154 11.42 25.45 13.09
CA ALA A 154 10.37 25.67 14.08
C ALA A 154 9.74 24.35 14.55
N TYR A 155 9.64 23.36 13.66
CA TYR A 155 9.10 22.05 13.99
C TYR A 155 10.07 21.23 14.84
N THR A 156 11.34 21.15 14.43
CA THR A 156 12.38 20.34 15.08
C THR A 156 12.87 20.94 16.38
N VAL A 157 12.95 22.27 16.48
CA VAL A 157 13.46 22.98 17.68
C VAL A 157 12.33 23.46 18.59
N GLY A 158 11.14 23.77 18.06
CA GLY A 158 10.09 24.47 18.79
C GLY A 158 8.79 23.69 19.05
N PHE A 159 8.46 22.65 18.29
CA PHE A 159 7.11 22.08 18.34
C PHE A 159 6.91 20.98 19.40
N GLN A 160 7.95 20.22 19.78
CA GLN A 160 7.80 19.12 20.76
C GLN A 160 7.30 19.58 22.14
N GLY A 161 7.52 20.85 22.54
CA GLY A 161 7.04 21.40 23.83
C GLY A 161 5.71 22.15 23.79
N ILE A 162 5.15 22.44 22.60
CA ILE A 162 4.05 23.41 22.43
C ILE A 162 2.80 22.81 21.76
N VAL A 163 2.84 21.56 21.30
CA VAL A 163 1.67 20.88 20.67
C VAL A 163 0.42 20.87 21.56
N GLY A 164 0.53 21.02 22.88
CA GLY A 164 -0.62 21.16 23.78
C GLY A 164 -1.11 22.59 24.09
N LYS A 165 -0.43 23.66 23.64
CA LYS A 165 -0.64 25.04 24.15
C LYS A 165 -0.87 26.13 23.09
N ILE A 166 -0.84 25.83 21.79
CA ILE A 166 -1.15 26.83 20.76
C ILE A 166 -2.66 26.91 20.54
N THR A 167 -3.32 27.76 21.32
CA THR A 167 -4.71 28.16 21.09
C THR A 167 -4.76 29.18 19.94
N PRO A 168 -5.76 29.14 19.04
CA PRO A 168 -5.89 30.08 17.91
C PRO A 168 -5.85 31.56 18.32
N ALA A 169 -6.31 31.90 19.53
CA ALA A 169 -6.26 33.25 20.10
C ALA A 169 -4.82 33.78 20.31
N ARG A 170 -3.87 32.90 20.63
CA ARG A 170 -2.46 33.29 20.83
C ARG A 170 -1.74 33.52 19.50
N LEU A 171 -2.13 32.77 18.47
CA LEU A 171 -1.66 32.99 17.12
C LEU A 171 -2.17 34.34 16.58
N GLN A 172 -3.44 34.68 16.82
CA GLN A 172 -4.01 35.96 16.40
C GLN A 172 -3.31 37.16 17.07
N SER A 173 -3.02 37.09 18.37
CA SER A 173 -2.29 38.18 19.05
C SER A 173 -0.85 38.33 18.54
N PHE A 174 -0.18 37.22 18.19
CA PHE A 174 1.12 37.27 17.55
C PHE A 174 1.06 37.89 16.15
N THR A 175 0.08 37.51 15.32
CA THR A 175 -0.07 38.09 13.97
C THR A 175 -0.30 39.60 14.00
N ARG A 176 -1.10 40.10 14.94
CA ARG A 176 -1.30 41.56 15.11
C ARG A 176 -0.01 42.26 15.53
N LYS A 177 0.76 41.68 16.47
CA LYS A 177 2.04 42.26 16.89
C LYS A 177 3.06 42.29 15.75
N LEU A 178 3.17 41.21 14.99
CA LEU A 178 4.02 41.16 13.80
C LEU A 178 3.62 42.16 12.74
N GLN A 179 2.31 42.35 12.49
CA GLN A 179 1.83 43.36 11.55
C GLN A 179 2.26 44.77 11.98
N ILE A 180 2.14 45.09 13.27
CA ILE A 180 2.56 46.38 13.81
C ILE A 180 4.08 46.57 13.66
N GLU A 181 4.87 45.54 13.96
CA GLU A 181 6.33 45.60 13.84
C GLU A 181 6.79 45.71 12.38
N LEU A 182 6.15 45.02 11.44
CA LEU A 182 6.44 45.16 10.02
C LEU A 182 6.10 46.54 9.47
N GLU A 183 4.98 47.11 9.88
CA GLU A 183 4.61 48.48 9.50
C GLU A 183 5.58 49.52 10.09
N ARG A 184 6.11 49.27 11.29
CA ARG A 184 7.17 50.10 11.88
C ARG A 184 8.48 49.98 11.11
N ALA A 185 8.92 48.75 10.83
CA ALA A 185 10.15 48.48 10.07
C ALA A 185 10.09 49.04 8.64
N LYS A 186 8.92 49.00 7.99
CA LYS A 186 8.69 49.67 6.70
C LYS A 186 8.89 51.17 6.78
N LYS A 187 8.29 51.84 7.78
CA LYS A 187 8.44 53.29 7.99
C LYS A 187 9.88 53.67 8.24
N GLU A 188 10.60 52.90 9.06
CA GLU A 188 12.02 53.11 9.32
C GLU A 188 12.87 52.96 8.04
N LEU A 189 12.53 51.98 7.18
CA LEU A 189 13.19 51.79 5.88
C LEU A 189 12.90 52.95 4.91
N GLU A 190 11.66 53.44 4.89
CA GLU A 190 11.22 54.56 4.04
C GLU A 190 11.88 55.88 4.46
N GLU A 191 11.97 56.14 5.76
CA GLU A 191 12.74 57.27 6.31
C GLU A 191 14.24 57.16 6.03
N ALA A 192 14.82 55.97 6.10
CA ALA A 192 16.22 55.74 5.73
C ALA A 192 16.46 55.97 4.23
N ASN A 193 15.52 55.58 3.37
CA ASN A 193 15.60 55.79 1.93
C ASN A 193 15.47 57.28 1.55
N GLU A 194 14.58 58.02 2.22
CA GLU A 194 14.46 59.47 2.02
C GLU A 194 15.66 60.25 2.57
N LYS A 195 16.34 59.76 3.61
CA LYS A 195 17.64 60.30 4.07
C LYS A 195 18.77 60.04 3.06
N LEU A 196 18.73 58.92 2.35
CA LEU A 196 19.70 58.60 1.29
C LEU A 196 19.50 59.44 0.02
N LYS A 197 18.26 59.77 -0.36
CA LYS A 197 17.98 60.69 -1.49
C LYS A 197 18.35 62.16 -1.26
N LYS A 198 18.51 62.58 0.01
CA LYS A 198 18.89 63.94 0.40
C LYS A 198 20.41 64.12 0.57
N ARG A 199 21.19 63.06 0.38
CA ARG A 199 22.65 63.10 0.21
C ARG A 199 22.99 63.08 -1.27
#